data_AF-A0A950DSX1-F1
#
_entry.id   AF-A0A950DSX1-F1
#
_cell.length_a   1.000
_cell.length_b   1.000
_cell.length_c   1.000
_cell.angle_alpha   90.00
_cell.angle_beta   90.00
_cell.angle_gamma   90.00
#
_symmetry.space_group_name_H-M   'P 1'
#
loop_
_entity.id
_entity.type
_entity.pdbx_description
1 polymer ?
#
loop_
_entity_poly.entity_id
_entity_poly.type
_entity_poly.pdbx_seq_one_letter_code
_entity_poly.pdbx_strand_id
1 'polypeptide(L)'
;DTTPARWVQSLRVEAAMQHLEDPNASLKMIAQITGFRDEQQLRRAFVQHTALTPKQYRERFGEFDRHQKTNPSGAVETQSSSRSDRMASASPRTQVTKARKAG
;
A
#
# COMPACT_ATOMS: atom_id res chain seq x y z
N ASP A 1 -32.05 21.17 6.62
CA ASP A 1 -31.34 22.45 6.57
C ASP A 1 -29.85 22.19 6.37
N THR A 2 -29.41 22.06 5.12
CA THR A 2 -27.98 21.95 4.80
C THR A 2 -27.49 23.35 4.52
N THR A 3 -27.25 24.10 5.59
CA THR A 3 -26.60 25.40 5.47
C THR A 3 -25.23 25.16 4.82
N PRO A 4 -24.80 25.96 3.81
CA PRO A 4 -23.52 25.75 3.13
C PRO A 4 -22.33 25.70 4.10
N ALA A 5 -22.42 26.39 5.23
CA ALA A 5 -21.45 26.31 6.32
C ALA A 5 -21.25 24.89 6.88
N ARG A 6 -22.34 24.11 7.02
CA ARG A 6 -22.25 22.70 7.48
C ARG A 6 -21.62 21.81 6.43
N TRP A 7 -21.93 22.02 5.16
CA TRP A 7 -21.30 21.25 4.08
C TRP A 7 -19.78 21.51 4.02
N VAL A 8 -19.36 22.76 4.11
CA VAL A 8 -17.94 23.12 4.20
C VAL A 8 -17.28 22.51 5.44
N GLN A 9 -17.98 22.48 6.58
CA GLN A 9 -17.46 21.86 7.79
C GLN A 9 -17.27 20.34 7.61
N SER A 10 -18.20 19.65 6.95
CA SER A 10 -18.06 18.23 6.60
C SER A 10 -16.84 17.98 5.70
N LEU A 11 -16.63 18.82 4.67
CA LEU A 11 -15.43 18.73 3.82
C LEU A 11 -14.13 18.91 4.60
N ARG A 12 -14.09 19.81 5.59
CA ARG A 12 -12.92 19.98 6.46
C ARG A 12 -12.68 18.76 7.35
N VAL A 13 -13.75 18.11 7.82
CA VAL A 13 -13.64 16.87 8.61
C VAL A 13 -13.12 15.73 7.75
N GLU A 14 -13.61 15.57 6.53
CA GLU A 14 -13.10 14.59 5.55
C GLU A 14 -11.59 14.79 5.27
N ALA A 15 -11.16 16.04 5.05
CA ALA A 15 -9.74 16.34 4.91
C ALA A 15 -8.94 15.98 6.18
N ALA A 16 -9.50 16.20 7.38
CA ALA A 16 -8.87 15.82 8.63
C ALA A 16 -8.73 14.30 8.78
N MET A 17 -9.67 13.51 8.25
CA MET A 17 -9.60 12.04 8.28
C MET A 17 -8.39 11.53 7.52
N GLN A 18 -8.12 12.06 6.32
CA GLN A 18 -6.97 11.67 5.51
C GLN A 18 -5.64 11.92 6.23
N HIS A 19 -5.54 13.01 6.98
CA HIS A 19 -4.35 13.29 7.77
C HIS A 19 -4.26 12.50 9.08
N LEU A 20 -5.38 11.99 9.60
CA LEU A 20 -5.41 11.12 10.78
C LEU A 20 -4.99 9.69 10.48
N GLU A 21 -5.00 9.29 9.21
CA GLU A 21 -4.44 8.01 8.78
C GLU A 21 -2.92 7.95 8.99
N ASP A 22 -2.23 9.10 8.97
CA ASP A 22 -0.82 9.17 9.32
C ASP A 22 -0.61 9.15 10.86
N PRO A 23 0.05 8.12 11.42
CA PRO A 23 0.24 8.00 12.86
C PRO A 23 1.25 9.00 13.44
N ASN A 24 2.01 9.73 12.61
CA ASN A 24 2.98 10.73 13.07
C ASN A 24 2.39 12.14 13.10
N ALA A 25 1.25 12.36 12.42
CA ALA A 25 0.56 13.63 12.41
C ALA A 25 0.00 14.00 13.80
N SER A 26 0.34 15.20 14.25
CA SER A 26 -0.18 15.78 15.49
C SER A 26 -1.54 16.43 15.26
N LEU A 27 -2.49 16.25 16.18
CA LEU A 27 -3.84 16.83 16.09
C LEU A 27 -3.84 18.37 15.95
N LYS A 28 -2.87 19.04 16.58
CA LYS A 28 -2.66 20.48 16.42
C LYS A 28 -2.30 20.85 14.97
N MET A 29 -1.41 20.10 14.34
CA MET A 29 -1.03 20.30 12.94
C MET A 29 -2.22 20.08 12.00
N ILE A 30 -2.96 18.98 12.22
CA ILE A 30 -4.14 18.63 11.43
C ILE A 30 -5.20 19.74 11.51
N ALA A 31 -5.44 20.30 12.70
CA ALA A 31 -6.36 21.41 12.87
C ALA A 31 -5.96 22.64 12.04
N GLN A 32 -4.67 23.00 12.04
CA GLN A 32 -4.17 24.15 11.28
C GLN A 32 -4.32 23.96 9.77
N ILE A 33 -3.93 22.80 9.22
CA ILE A 33 -3.96 22.55 7.77
C ILE A 33 -5.38 22.42 7.22
N THR A 34 -6.33 21.93 8.03
CA THR A 34 -7.75 21.80 7.65
C THR A 34 -8.57 23.06 7.95
N GLY A 35 -7.93 24.09 8.51
CA GLY A 35 -8.53 25.39 8.78
C GLY A 35 -9.43 25.44 10.02
N PHE A 36 -9.27 24.51 10.98
CA PHE A 36 -9.86 24.67 12.31
C PHE A 36 -9.00 25.59 13.16
N ARG A 37 -9.66 26.34 14.05
CA ARG A 37 -8.96 27.22 15.00
C ARG A 37 -8.01 26.45 15.90
N ASP A 38 -8.48 25.34 16.46
CA ASP A 38 -7.77 24.53 17.44
C ASP A 38 -8.18 23.05 17.34
N GLU A 39 -7.36 22.19 17.96
CA GLU A 39 -7.64 20.77 18.14
C GLU A 39 -9.04 20.51 18.72
N GLN A 40 -9.47 21.31 19.70
CA GLN A 40 -10.76 21.12 20.37
C GLN A 40 -11.93 21.33 19.39
N GLN A 41 -11.82 22.31 18.50
CA GLN A 41 -12.83 22.58 17.47
C GLN A 41 -12.88 21.44 16.46
N LEU A 42 -11.71 20.94 16.04
CA LEU A 42 -11.60 19.77 15.17
C LEU A 42 -12.24 18.54 15.82
N ARG A 43 -11.91 18.23 17.08
CA ARG A 43 -12.49 17.08 17.81
C ARG A 43 -14.01 17.13 17.86
N ARG A 44 -14.57 18.31 18.18
CA ARG A 44 -16.04 18.50 18.24
C ARG A 44 -16.69 18.29 16.88
N ALA A 45 -16.16 18.92 15.83
CA ALA A 45 -16.66 18.78 14.47
C ALA A 45 -16.55 17.33 13.97
N PHE A 46 -15.43 16.67 14.29
CA PHE A 46 -15.16 15.29 13.92
C PHE A 46 -16.15 14.33 14.57
N VAL A 47 -16.32 14.39 15.90
CA VAL A 47 -17.28 13.54 16.62
C VAL A 47 -18.72 13.78 16.13
N GLN A 48 -19.09 15.02 15.84
CA GLN A 48 -20.42 15.33 15.28
C GLN A 48 -20.66 14.70 13.91
N HIS A 49 -19.61 14.48 13.11
CA HIS A 49 -19.74 13.96 11.75
C HIS A 49 -19.53 12.45 11.66
N THR A 50 -18.56 11.90 12.39
CA THR A 50 -18.16 10.48 12.31
C THR A 50 -18.58 9.65 13.51
N ALA A 51 -19.12 10.27 14.56
CA ALA A 51 -19.45 9.64 15.85
C ALA A 51 -18.25 9.00 16.59
N LEU A 52 -17.03 9.21 16.11
CA LEU A 52 -15.80 8.69 16.70
C LEU A 52 -14.91 9.84 17.16
N THR A 53 -14.03 9.58 18.13
CA THR A 53 -12.98 10.54 18.47
C THR A 53 -11.80 10.37 17.51
N PRO A 54 -11.00 11.42 17.24
CA PRO A 54 -9.80 11.30 16.40
C PRO A 54 -8.81 10.23 16.90
N LYS A 55 -8.74 10.04 18.23
CA LYS A 55 -7.93 8.98 18.84
C LYS A 55 -8.47 7.59 18.50
N GLN A 56 -9.78 7.35 18.67
CA GLN A 56 -10.40 6.07 18.31
C GLN A 56 -10.30 5.78 16.82
N TYR A 57 -10.39 6.81 15.97
CA TYR A 57 -10.16 6.67 14.53
C TYR A 57 -8.73 6.20 14.25
N ARG A 58 -7.72 6.84 14.86
CA ARG A 58 -6.32 6.42 14.74
C ARG A 58 -6.05 5.02 15.27
N GLU A 59 -6.70 4.61 16.36
CA GLU A 59 -6.55 3.25 16.90
C GLU A 59 -7.07 2.20 15.92
N ARG A 60 -8.18 2.48 15.21
CA ARG A 60 -8.77 1.55 14.24
C ARG A 60 -8.03 1.54 12.90
N PHE A 61 -7.63 2.71 12.39
CA PHE A 61 -7.07 2.86 11.04
C PHE A 61 -5.54 2.91 11.02
N GLY A 62 -4.90 3.46 12.05
CA GLY A 62 -3.44 3.46 12.20
C GLY A 62 -2.85 2.09 12.53
N GLU A 63 -3.65 1.16 13.08
CA GLU A 63 -3.26 -0.24 13.24
C GLU A 63 -3.35 -1.03 11.91
N PHE A 64 -4.28 -0.64 11.04
CA PHE A 64 -4.44 -1.22 9.70
C PHE A 64 -3.25 -0.90 8.78
N ASP A 65 -2.64 0.28 8.90
CA ASP A 65 -1.40 0.62 8.17
C ASP A 65 -0.18 -0.16 8.70
N ARG A 66 -0.10 -0.38 10.02
CA ARG A 66 1.00 -1.14 10.66
C ARG A 66 1.06 -2.60 10.24
N HIS A 67 -0.08 -3.24 9.93
CA HIS A 67 -0.12 -4.63 9.49
C HIS A 67 0.08 -4.82 7.98
N GLN A 68 -0.12 -3.78 7.16
CA GLN A 68 0.07 -3.89 5.70
C GLN A 68 1.47 -3.50 5.22
N LYS A 69 2.21 -2.66 5.97
CA LYS A 69 3.58 -2.27 5.62
C LYS A 69 4.68 -3.20 6.15
N THR A 70 4.35 -4.14 7.04
CA THR A 70 5.33 -5.10 7.60
C THR A 70 5.31 -6.46 6.91
N ASN A 71 4.64 -6.57 5.76
CA ASN A 71 4.69 -7.77 4.95
C ASN A 71 5.63 -7.56 3.74
N PRO A 72 6.93 -7.93 3.81
CA PRO A 72 7.65 -8.33 2.61
C PRO A 72 7.16 -9.72 2.15
N SER A 73 5.84 -9.93 2.02
CA SER A 73 5.31 -11.10 1.28
C SER A 73 5.39 -10.83 -0.23
N GLY A 74 6.60 -10.49 -0.62
CA GLY A 74 7.20 -10.81 -1.90
C GLY A 74 8.44 -11.65 -1.62
N ALA A 75 8.37 -12.59 -0.66
CA ALA A 75 9.20 -13.78 -0.73
C ALA A 75 8.74 -14.55 -1.98
N VAL A 76 9.25 -14.13 -3.12
CA VAL A 76 9.36 -14.93 -4.33
C VAL A 76 10.32 -16.07 -3.98
N GLU A 77 9.81 -17.04 -3.21
CA GLU A 77 10.49 -18.30 -3.00
C GLU A 77 10.11 -19.21 -4.17
N THR A 78 11.00 -19.17 -5.16
CA THR A 78 11.65 -20.36 -5.72
C THR A 78 10.80 -21.62 -5.81
N GLN A 79 9.98 -21.72 -6.86
CA GLN A 79 9.59 -23.04 -7.38
C GLN A 79 10.65 -23.52 -8.36
N SER A 80 11.65 -24.19 -7.77
CA SER A 80 12.49 -25.19 -8.44
C SER A 80 11.62 -26.18 -9.20
N SER A 81 11.49 -26.01 -10.52
CA SER A 81 11.11 -27.11 -11.40
C SER A 81 12.37 -27.87 -11.75
N SER A 82 12.64 -28.86 -10.90
CA SER A 82 13.41 -30.04 -11.23
C SER A 82 12.82 -30.67 -12.49
N ARG A 83 13.39 -30.35 -13.66
CA ARG A 83 13.16 -31.10 -14.89
C ARG A 83 14.28 -32.11 -15.02
N SER A 84 14.01 -33.25 -14.40
CA SER A 84 14.65 -34.53 -14.59
C SER A 84 14.68 -34.90 -16.07
N ASP A 85 15.79 -34.65 -16.77
CA ASP A 85 16.08 -35.27 -18.06
C ASP A 85 17.43 -35.99 -17.98
N ARG A 86 17.33 -37.15 -17.34
CA ARG A 86 17.72 -38.44 -17.89
C ARG A 86 19.03 -38.48 -18.66
N MET A 87 19.99 -39.13 -18.01
CA MET A 87 21.23 -39.65 -18.56
C MET A 87 20.99 -40.42 -19.86
N ALA A 88 21.69 -40.05 -20.92
CA ALA A 88 21.93 -40.90 -22.09
C ALA A 88 23.36 -40.66 -22.58
N SER A 89 24.27 -41.45 -22.02
CA SER A 89 25.56 -41.74 -22.62
C SER A 89 25.30 -42.44 -23.95
N ALA A 90 25.74 -41.86 -25.08
CA ALA A 90 25.89 -42.58 -26.33
C ALA A 90 26.96 -41.90 -27.21
N SER A 91 28.15 -42.47 -27.12
CA SER A 91 29.20 -42.69 -28.12
C SER A 91 29.44 -41.72 -29.30
N PRO A 92 30.73 -41.46 -29.62
CA PRO A 92 31.14 -40.76 -30.83
C PRO A 92 31.09 -41.70 -32.05
N ARG A 93 30.59 -41.23 -33.20
CA ARG A 93 30.82 -41.88 -34.50
C ARG A 93 31.33 -40.86 -35.52
N THR A 94 32.64 -40.91 -35.70
CA THR A 94 33.36 -41.10 -36.97
C THR A 94 32.56 -40.97 -38.27
N GLN A 95 33.01 -40.00 -39.09
CA GLN A 95 33.14 -39.92 -40.56
C GLN A 95 31.94 -40.22 -41.47
N VAL A 96 31.76 -39.38 -42.51
CA VAL A 96 31.94 -39.78 -43.92
C VAL A 96 31.78 -38.58 -44.89
N THR A 97 32.84 -38.35 -45.66
CA THR A 97 33.00 -37.79 -47.03
C THR A 97 31.91 -36.92 -47.69
N LYS A 98 32.34 -35.84 -48.38
CA LYS A 98 32.11 -35.53 -49.84
C LYS A 98 32.82 -34.20 -50.18
N ALA A 99 33.96 -34.12 -50.87
CA ALA A 99 34.27 -34.37 -52.27
C ALA A 99 33.47 -33.53 -53.31
N ARG A 100 34.23 -32.71 -54.08
CA ARG A 100 33.94 -32.08 -55.41
C ARG A 100 33.12 -30.77 -55.34
N LYS A 101 33.33 -29.73 -56.17
CA LYS A 101 33.74 -29.61 -57.59
C LYS A 101 34.06 -28.12 -57.90
N ALA A 102 35.22 -27.79 -58.46
CA ALA A 102 35.50 -27.23 -59.80
C ALA A 102 34.62 -26.04 -60.29
N GLY A 103 35.30 -24.97 -60.74
CA GLY A 103 34.77 -23.82 -61.46
C GLY A 103 35.81 -22.72 -61.54
#